data_AF-A0AAP4BSM8-F1
#
_entry.id   AF-A0AAP4BSM8-F1
#
_cell.length_a   1.000
_cell.length_b   1.000
_cell.length_c   1.000
_cell.angle_alpha   90.00
_cell.angle_beta   90.00
_cell.angle_gamma   90.00
#
_symmetry.space_group_name_H-M   'P 1'
#
loop_
_entity.id
_entity.type
_entity.pdbx_description
1 polymer ?
#
loop_
_entity_poly.entity_id
_entity_poly.type
_entity_poly.pdbx_seq_one_letter_code
_entity_poly.pdbx_strand_id
1 'polypeptide(L)'
;MSFAFGQATLFHLADIARFSRVMRTTGKSLQLVVLGADIHAGHRVLLRTAKQRGVAVVAVELVDEVGGHAVTSQNPEQHNPAAQHPAPQNPAPQQAVHDKPAELRPEIMEILREAEVDAVVPYTRAPGHTESLWPQGLRTQITPPDGLEDSAELAQALTTHLSLLHAVAPETIIAGEKDYELLLRLQQAITDLHLDVKVQGVPTVRMPDGLAMSLRNTAIPETDREKALALSAALTAGAHVAERGAEAVLSTAADVLRAAGVQPDYLELRARDFGPAPEEGDARLLVAATFGGVRLVDNVGVPVGIGFRNLDGDN
;
A
#
# COMPACT_ATOMS: atom_id res chain seq x y z
N MET A 1 -21.35 -14.14 19.42
CA MET A 1 -19.92 -14.50 19.52
C MET A 1 -19.37 -13.93 20.82
N SER A 2 -18.54 -14.68 21.56
CA SER A 2 -17.75 -14.15 22.66
C SER A 2 -16.46 -13.56 22.10
N PHE A 3 -16.20 -12.28 22.35
CA PHE A 3 -14.95 -11.61 21.93
C PHE A 3 -13.87 -11.83 22.98
N ALA A 4 -12.64 -12.11 22.53
CA ALA A 4 -11.43 -12.12 23.35
C ALA A 4 -10.28 -11.48 22.56
N PHE A 5 -9.49 -10.66 23.26
CA PHE A 5 -8.30 -10.02 22.68
C PHE A 5 -7.29 -11.08 22.21
N GLY A 6 -6.60 -10.78 21.11
CA GLY A 6 -5.58 -11.64 20.52
C GLY A 6 -6.08 -12.90 19.83
N GLN A 7 -7.39 -13.10 19.68
CA GLN A 7 -7.97 -14.33 19.10
C GLN A 7 -8.36 -14.22 17.62
N ALA A 8 -8.05 -13.09 16.97
CA ALA A 8 -8.44 -12.77 15.60
C ALA A 8 -9.95 -12.99 15.38
N THR A 9 -10.79 -12.35 16.21
CA THR A 9 -12.25 -12.53 16.13
C THR A 9 -12.79 -11.93 14.85
N LEU A 10 -13.56 -12.69 14.06
CA LEU A 10 -14.18 -12.20 12.83
C LEU A 10 -15.37 -11.29 13.13
N PHE A 11 -15.44 -10.18 12.41
CA PHE A 11 -16.57 -9.25 12.40
C PHE A 11 -17.02 -9.02 10.97
N HIS A 12 -18.34 -9.10 10.75
CA HIS A 12 -18.94 -8.58 9.52
C HIS A 12 -18.69 -7.07 9.42
N LEU A 13 -18.51 -6.58 8.19
CA LEU A 13 -18.32 -5.15 7.93
C LEU A 13 -19.45 -4.29 8.52
N ALA A 14 -20.68 -4.79 8.55
CA ALA A 14 -21.83 -4.09 9.15
C ALA A 14 -21.75 -3.96 10.68
N ASP A 15 -21.04 -4.86 11.35
CA ASP A 15 -21.00 -4.96 12.82
C ASP A 15 -19.75 -4.30 13.43
N ILE A 16 -18.69 -4.10 12.64
CA ILE A 16 -17.41 -3.58 13.17
C ILE A 16 -17.55 -2.20 13.82
N ALA A 17 -18.42 -1.33 13.30
CA ALA A 17 -18.64 0.00 13.89
C ALA A 17 -19.15 -0.07 15.34
N ARG A 18 -19.92 -1.11 15.69
CA ARG A 18 -20.39 -1.34 17.07
C ARG A 18 -19.23 -1.76 17.96
N PHE A 19 -18.41 -2.71 17.51
CA PHE A 19 -17.19 -3.13 18.20
C PHE A 19 -16.27 -1.93 18.45
N SER A 20 -15.97 -1.14 17.41
CA SER A 20 -15.10 0.02 17.52
C SER A 20 -15.63 1.07 18.49
N ARG A 21 -16.95 1.30 18.51
CA ARG A 21 -17.57 2.21 19.48
C ARG A 21 -17.36 1.72 20.92
N VAL A 22 -17.57 0.43 21.20
CA VAL A 22 -17.34 -0.14 22.54
C VAL A 22 -15.88 0.01 22.96
N MET A 23 -14.93 -0.29 22.07
CA MET A 23 -13.50 -0.15 22.34
C MET A 23 -13.14 1.32 22.67
N ARG A 24 -13.61 2.29 21.87
CA ARG A 24 -13.35 3.71 22.16
C ARG A 24 -13.98 4.19 23.46
N THR A 25 -15.23 3.80 23.76
CA THR A 25 -15.90 4.18 25.03
C THR A 25 -15.17 3.62 26.26
N THR A 26 -14.44 2.52 26.11
CA THR A 26 -13.59 1.94 27.16
C THR A 26 -12.17 2.49 27.18
N GLY A 27 -11.89 3.55 26.42
CA GLY A 27 -10.59 4.22 26.36
C GLY A 27 -9.53 3.46 25.56
N LYS A 28 -9.93 2.48 24.73
CA LYS A 28 -9.00 1.74 23.88
C LYS A 28 -8.79 2.45 22.55
N SER A 29 -7.53 2.60 22.17
CA SER A 29 -7.13 3.07 20.84
C SER A 29 -7.20 1.94 19.83
N LEU A 30 -7.81 2.20 18.66
CA LEU A 30 -7.90 1.24 17.56
C LEU A 30 -6.83 1.52 16.51
N GLN A 31 -6.17 0.46 16.07
CA GLN A 31 -5.10 0.49 15.09
C GLN A 31 -5.54 -0.37 13.89
N LEU A 32 -5.75 0.26 12.73
CA LEU A 32 -6.18 -0.43 11.52
C LEU A 32 -4.98 -0.83 10.66
N VAL A 33 -4.98 -2.07 10.19
CA VAL A 33 -4.15 -2.54 9.08
C VAL A 33 -5.06 -3.00 7.95
N VAL A 34 -4.83 -2.53 6.73
CA VAL A 34 -5.54 -3.00 5.52
C VAL A 34 -4.61 -3.91 4.74
N LEU A 35 -5.06 -5.14 4.49
CA LEU A 35 -4.29 -6.16 3.79
C LEU A 35 -5.07 -6.65 2.58
N GLY A 36 -4.33 -6.94 1.51
CA GLY A 36 -4.85 -7.75 0.41
C GLY A 36 -5.02 -9.22 0.84
N ALA A 37 -5.30 -10.06 -0.15
CA ALA A 37 -5.60 -11.47 0.05
C ALA A 37 -4.45 -12.29 0.66
N ASP A 38 -3.21 -11.86 0.50
CA ASP A 38 -2.01 -12.65 0.84
C ASP A 38 -1.09 -11.91 1.81
N ILE A 39 -0.38 -12.68 2.64
CA ILE A 39 0.43 -12.15 3.74
C ILE A 39 1.89 -12.61 3.64
N HIS A 40 2.81 -11.65 3.73
CA HIS A 40 4.25 -11.89 3.83
C HIS A 40 4.85 -11.24 5.09
N ALA A 41 6.15 -11.41 5.31
CA ALA A 41 6.81 -10.91 6.52
C ALA A 41 6.76 -9.38 6.70
N GLY A 42 6.59 -8.61 5.62
CA GLY A 42 6.31 -7.16 5.69
C GLY A 42 5.00 -6.87 6.42
N HIS A 43 3.91 -7.52 6.02
CA HIS A 43 2.61 -7.41 6.69
C HIS A 43 2.67 -7.85 8.16
N ARG A 44 3.46 -8.89 8.50
CA ARG A 44 3.65 -9.30 9.91
C ARG A 44 4.25 -8.20 10.77
N VAL A 45 5.12 -7.33 10.22
CA VAL A 45 5.62 -6.15 10.96
C VAL A 45 4.51 -5.11 11.16
N LEU A 46 3.64 -4.89 10.18
CA LEU A 46 2.47 -4.01 10.33
C LEU A 46 1.54 -4.50 11.46
N LEU A 47 1.23 -5.80 11.47
CA LEU A 47 0.38 -6.43 12.49
C LEU A 47 0.97 -6.27 13.89
N ARG A 48 2.26 -6.57 14.07
CA ARG A 48 2.95 -6.37 15.36
C ARG A 48 2.95 -4.90 15.79
N THR A 49 3.17 -3.98 14.86
CA THR A 49 3.14 -2.54 15.13
C THR A 49 1.75 -2.09 15.58
N ALA A 50 0.68 -2.56 14.93
CA ALA A 50 -0.69 -2.28 15.33
C ALA A 50 -0.97 -2.81 16.74
N LYS A 51 -0.58 -4.07 17.01
CA LYS A 51 -0.81 -4.70 18.32
C LYS A 51 -0.08 -3.99 19.47
N GLN A 52 1.15 -3.55 19.24
CA GLN A 52 1.94 -2.83 20.25
C GLN A 52 1.35 -1.46 20.61
N ARG A 53 0.52 -0.88 19.75
CA ARG A 53 -0.06 0.46 19.92
C ARG A 53 -1.47 0.46 20.48
N GLY A 54 -2.21 -0.64 20.37
CA GLY A 54 -3.59 -0.71 20.84
C GLY A 54 -4.34 -1.94 20.37
N VAL A 55 -5.65 -1.78 20.18
CA VAL A 55 -6.54 -2.83 19.67
C VAL A 55 -6.30 -2.97 18.16
N ALA A 56 -5.70 -4.09 17.77
CA ALA A 56 -5.38 -4.38 16.38
C ALA A 56 -6.63 -4.85 15.62
N VAL A 57 -7.08 -4.03 14.69
CA VAL A 57 -8.14 -4.36 13.73
C VAL A 57 -7.51 -4.54 12.36
N VAL A 58 -7.78 -5.67 11.71
CA VAL A 58 -7.21 -5.99 10.40
C VAL A 58 -8.32 -6.19 9.41
N ALA A 59 -8.37 -5.34 8.38
CA ALA A 59 -9.22 -5.55 7.22
C ALA A 59 -8.48 -6.42 6.21
N VAL A 60 -9.07 -7.52 5.77
CA VAL A 60 -8.44 -8.47 4.83
C VAL A 60 -9.34 -8.67 3.62
N GLU A 61 -8.77 -8.48 2.44
CA GLU A 61 -9.49 -8.71 1.20
C GLU A 61 -9.77 -10.19 0.96
N LEU A 62 -11.01 -10.49 0.59
CA LEU A 62 -11.46 -11.80 0.15
C LEU A 62 -11.14 -11.98 -1.34
N VAL A 63 -10.63 -13.15 -1.70
CA VAL A 63 -10.47 -13.54 -3.10
C VAL A 63 -11.75 -14.26 -3.52
N ASP A 64 -12.45 -13.73 -4.49
CA ASP A 64 -13.55 -14.46 -5.11
C ASP A 64 -12.96 -15.61 -5.94
N GLU A 65 -13.36 -16.86 -5.67
CA GLU A 65 -12.95 -18.03 -6.46
C GLU A 65 -13.45 -17.95 -7.92
N VAL A 66 -14.32 -16.99 -8.24
CA VAL A 66 -14.91 -16.79 -9.56
C VAL A 66 -14.35 -15.52 -10.19
N GLY A 67 -13.14 -15.64 -10.74
CA GLY A 67 -12.54 -14.60 -11.59
C GLY A 67 -11.12 -14.26 -11.19
N GLY A 68 -10.21 -15.22 -11.42
CA GLY A 68 -8.79 -14.94 -11.45
C GLY A 68 -8.51 -13.80 -12.42
N HIS A 69 -8.44 -12.57 -11.90
CA HIS A 69 -7.69 -11.51 -12.53
C HIS A 69 -6.23 -11.84 -12.26
N ALA A 70 -5.71 -12.77 -13.06
CA ALA A 70 -4.33 -12.68 -13.45
C ALA A 70 -4.12 -11.23 -13.88
N VAL A 71 -3.28 -10.50 -13.16
CA VAL A 71 -2.69 -9.25 -13.63
C VAL A 71 -1.81 -9.65 -14.82
N THR A 72 -2.45 -9.88 -15.96
CA THR A 72 -1.78 -9.87 -17.24
C THR A 72 -1.60 -8.41 -17.59
N SER A 73 -0.36 -7.94 -17.42
CA SER A 73 0.21 -6.84 -18.19
C SER A 73 -0.31 -6.92 -19.64
N GLN A 74 -1.26 -6.04 -20.01
CA GLN A 74 -1.61 -5.82 -21.40
C GLN A 74 -1.14 -4.43 -21.81
N ASN A 75 -0.30 -4.44 -22.85
CA ASN A 75 0.32 -3.30 -23.51
C ASN A 75 -0.68 -2.19 -23.88
N PRO A 76 -0.24 -0.92 -23.85
CA PRO A 76 -1.03 0.22 -24.32
C PRO A 76 -0.87 0.37 -25.83
N GLU A 77 -1.93 0.10 -26.61
CA GLU A 77 -2.01 0.60 -27.97
C GLU A 77 -3.37 1.27 -28.26
N GLN A 78 -3.24 2.56 -28.59
CA GLN A 78 -4.06 3.35 -29.50
C GLN A 78 -5.32 4.06 -28.95
N HIS A 79 -5.05 5.28 -28.52
CA HIS A 79 -5.92 6.46 -28.53
C HIS A 79 -6.70 6.62 -29.85
N ASN A 80 -8.02 6.76 -29.77
CA ASN A 80 -8.81 7.44 -30.80
C ASN A 80 -9.88 8.32 -30.13
N PRO A 81 -9.82 9.67 -30.23
CA PRO A 81 -10.76 10.56 -29.58
C PRO A 81 -11.86 10.98 -30.56
N ALA A 82 -12.97 10.22 -30.63
CA ALA A 82 -14.29 10.72 -31.05
C ALA A 82 -15.31 9.58 -31.15
N ALA A 83 -16.25 9.49 -30.21
CA ALA A 83 -17.65 9.11 -30.47
C ALA A 83 -18.50 9.20 -29.20
N GLN A 84 -19.23 10.31 -29.11
CA GLN A 84 -20.65 10.41 -28.74
C GLN A 84 -21.22 9.38 -27.73
N HIS A 85 -21.61 9.90 -26.56
CA HIS A 85 -22.47 9.25 -25.58
C HIS A 85 -23.78 8.71 -26.19
N PRO A 86 -24.16 7.47 -25.84
CA PRO A 86 -25.54 7.17 -25.51
C PRO A 86 -25.69 6.85 -24.01
N ALA A 87 -26.81 7.26 -23.43
CA ALA A 87 -27.17 7.08 -22.04
C ALA A 87 -27.10 5.59 -21.59
N PRO A 88 -26.81 5.30 -20.30
CA PRO A 88 -26.76 3.93 -19.82
C PRO A 88 -28.16 3.32 -19.80
N GLN A 89 -28.41 2.38 -20.71
CA GLN A 89 -29.47 1.41 -20.57
C GLN A 89 -29.01 0.37 -19.54
N ASN A 90 -29.69 0.32 -18.39
CA ASN A 90 -29.48 -0.69 -17.37
C ASN A 90 -30.24 -1.96 -17.77
N PRO A 91 -29.60 -3.12 -17.95
CA PRO A 91 -30.23 -4.38 -17.62
C PRO A 91 -29.71 -4.80 -16.24
N ALA A 92 -30.63 -5.01 -15.29
CA ALA A 92 -30.29 -5.81 -14.12
C ALA A 92 -30.07 -7.26 -14.58
N PRO A 93 -29.04 -7.92 -14.05
CA PRO A 93 -29.24 -9.24 -13.48
C PRO A 93 -29.17 -9.08 -11.96
N GLN A 94 -30.25 -9.46 -11.29
CA GLN A 94 -30.19 -9.87 -9.89
C GLN A 94 -29.21 -11.06 -9.83
N GLN A 95 -27.93 -10.76 -9.66
CA GLN A 95 -26.96 -11.78 -9.29
C GLN A 95 -27.37 -12.27 -7.91
N ALA A 96 -27.68 -13.56 -7.83
CA ALA A 96 -28.00 -14.22 -6.58
C ALA A 96 -26.91 -13.84 -5.57
N VAL A 97 -27.34 -13.34 -4.41
CA VAL A 97 -26.47 -13.20 -3.25
C VAL A 97 -25.84 -14.58 -3.04
N HIS A 98 -24.54 -14.68 -3.23
CA HIS A 98 -23.82 -15.88 -2.85
C HIS A 98 -23.86 -15.93 -1.33
N ASP A 99 -24.81 -16.70 -0.81
CA ASP A 99 -25.13 -16.80 0.62
C ASP A 99 -24.09 -17.62 1.40
N LYS A 100 -23.05 -18.12 0.72
CA LYS A 100 -21.90 -18.72 1.36
C LYS A 100 -20.93 -17.60 1.73
N PRO A 101 -20.63 -17.38 3.02
CA PRO A 101 -19.63 -16.40 3.41
C PRO A 101 -18.34 -16.72 2.67
N ALA A 102 -17.77 -15.76 1.94
CA ALA A 102 -16.38 -15.90 1.54
C ALA A 102 -15.55 -15.95 2.82
N GLU A 103 -14.97 -17.12 3.09
CA GLU A 103 -14.17 -17.38 4.28
C GLU A 103 -12.71 -17.05 4.01
N LEU A 104 -12.05 -16.44 5.00
CA LEU A 104 -10.61 -16.26 4.93
C LEU A 104 -9.91 -17.62 4.96
N ARG A 105 -8.85 -17.76 4.15
CA ARG A 105 -8.06 -18.99 4.12
C ARG A 105 -7.52 -19.33 5.53
N PRO A 106 -7.50 -20.61 5.94
CA PRO A 106 -7.03 -21.01 7.27
C PRO A 106 -5.62 -20.52 7.59
N GLU A 107 -4.72 -20.50 6.61
CA GLU A 107 -3.35 -20.02 6.79
C GLU A 107 -3.32 -18.54 7.19
N ILE A 108 -4.18 -17.72 6.59
CA ILE A 108 -4.30 -16.29 6.91
C ILE A 108 -4.78 -16.12 8.35
N MET A 109 -5.82 -16.86 8.75
CA MET A 109 -6.33 -16.80 10.11
C MET A 109 -5.29 -17.22 11.15
N GLU A 110 -4.47 -18.22 10.85
CA GLU A 110 -3.37 -18.63 11.74
C GLU A 110 -2.34 -17.51 11.90
N ILE A 111 -1.93 -16.87 10.80
CA ILE A 111 -1.00 -15.73 10.84
C ILE A 111 -1.55 -14.58 11.70
N LEU A 112 -2.85 -14.29 11.59
CA LEU A 112 -3.50 -13.23 12.36
C LEU A 112 -3.57 -13.59 13.86
N ARG A 113 -3.78 -14.86 14.22
CA ARG A 113 -3.73 -15.34 15.61
C ARG A 113 -2.32 -15.31 16.19
N GLU A 114 -1.32 -15.76 15.44
CA GLU A 114 0.10 -15.67 15.83
C GLU A 114 0.52 -14.22 16.10
N ALA A 115 -0.04 -13.27 15.34
CA ALA A 115 0.21 -11.84 15.52
C ALA A 115 -0.68 -11.18 16.60
N GLU A 116 -1.48 -11.98 17.31
CA GLU A 116 -2.41 -11.55 18.37
C GLU A 116 -3.36 -10.42 17.91
N VAL A 117 -3.83 -10.51 16.67
CA VAL A 117 -4.85 -9.60 16.13
C VAL A 117 -6.12 -9.72 16.98
N ASP A 118 -6.77 -8.60 17.26
CA ASP A 118 -7.95 -8.58 18.12
C ASP A 118 -9.22 -8.82 17.31
N ALA A 119 -9.38 -8.06 16.22
CA ALA A 119 -10.54 -8.12 15.33
C ALA A 119 -10.11 -8.22 13.87
N VAL A 120 -10.83 -9.03 13.10
CA VAL A 120 -10.62 -9.23 11.66
C VAL A 120 -11.90 -8.84 10.94
N VAL A 121 -11.76 -8.02 9.89
CA VAL A 121 -12.85 -7.57 9.03
C VAL A 121 -12.57 -8.07 7.62
N PRO A 122 -13.15 -9.21 7.21
CA PRO A 122 -13.12 -9.61 5.82
C PRO A 122 -13.84 -8.56 4.97
N TYR A 123 -13.34 -8.26 3.78
CA TYR A 123 -14.02 -7.36 2.84
C TYR A 123 -13.81 -7.82 1.39
N THR A 124 -14.72 -7.43 0.50
CA THR A 124 -14.54 -7.57 -0.95
C THR A 124 -14.91 -6.28 -1.65
N ARG A 125 -14.33 -6.07 -2.84
CA ARG A 125 -14.67 -4.99 -3.76
C ARG A 125 -15.80 -5.40 -4.72
N ALA A 126 -16.09 -6.70 -4.83
CA ALA A 126 -17.14 -7.21 -5.69
C ALA A 126 -18.54 -6.88 -5.13
N PRO A 127 -19.50 -6.49 -5.98
CA PRO A 127 -20.88 -6.28 -5.55
C PRO A 127 -21.56 -7.61 -5.20
N GLY A 128 -22.72 -7.55 -4.54
CA GLY A 128 -23.54 -8.75 -4.28
C GLY A 128 -23.05 -9.66 -3.15
N HIS A 129 -22.00 -9.28 -2.41
CA HIS A 129 -21.50 -9.99 -1.23
C HIS A 129 -21.80 -9.22 0.06
N THR A 130 -22.06 -9.92 1.17
CA THR A 130 -22.34 -9.31 2.49
C THR A 130 -21.17 -8.47 3.01
N GLU A 131 -19.94 -8.89 2.70
CA GLU A 131 -18.71 -8.15 3.02
C GLU A 131 -18.28 -7.16 1.93
N SER A 132 -19.17 -6.84 0.99
CA SER A 132 -18.85 -5.87 -0.07
C SER A 132 -18.74 -4.46 0.51
N LEU A 133 -17.62 -3.77 0.23
CA LEU A 133 -17.51 -2.33 0.48
C LEU A 133 -18.51 -1.53 -0.36
N TRP A 134 -18.88 -2.05 -1.53
CA TRP A 134 -19.79 -1.39 -2.46
C TRP A 134 -20.86 -2.38 -2.96
N PRO A 135 -21.91 -2.67 -2.15
CA PRO A 135 -22.93 -3.66 -2.49
C PRO A 135 -23.67 -3.38 -3.81
N GLN A 136 -23.72 -2.12 -4.22
CA GLN A 136 -24.35 -1.64 -5.46
C GLN A 136 -23.31 -1.28 -6.55
N GLY A 137 -22.08 -1.78 -6.42
CA GLY A 137 -20.94 -1.41 -7.25
C GLY A 137 -20.29 -0.08 -6.86
N LEU A 138 -19.04 0.10 -7.28
CA LEU A 138 -18.28 1.32 -7.04
C LEU A 138 -18.90 2.49 -7.82
N ARG A 139 -19.46 3.47 -7.10
CA ARG A 139 -20.11 4.66 -7.67
C ARG A 139 -19.43 5.98 -7.34
N THR A 140 -18.69 6.01 -6.23
CA THR A 140 -18.02 7.21 -5.72
C THR A 140 -16.58 6.84 -5.45
N GLN A 141 -15.66 7.66 -5.96
CA GLN A 141 -14.23 7.38 -5.91
C GLN A 141 -13.47 8.66 -5.57
N ILE A 142 -12.36 8.49 -4.86
CA ILE A 142 -11.38 9.54 -4.61
C ILE A 142 -10.47 9.66 -5.83
N THR A 143 -10.30 10.86 -6.35
CA THR A 143 -9.34 11.14 -7.43
C THR A 143 -8.05 11.67 -6.82
N PRO A 144 -6.92 10.93 -6.90
CA PRO A 144 -5.63 11.44 -6.49
C PRO A 144 -5.13 12.47 -7.52
N PRO A 145 -4.22 13.38 -7.13
CA PRO A 145 -3.45 14.16 -8.08
C PRO A 145 -2.48 13.25 -8.86
N ASP A 146 -1.92 13.77 -9.96
CA ASP A 146 -0.93 13.05 -10.75
C ASP A 146 0.31 12.66 -9.94
N GLY A 147 0.92 11.53 -10.32
CA GLY A 147 1.89 10.79 -9.54
C GLY A 147 2.86 9.95 -10.38
N LEU A 148 3.63 9.10 -9.70
CA LEU A 148 4.49 8.11 -10.34
C LEU A 148 3.76 6.78 -10.58
N GLU A 149 2.81 6.46 -9.71
CA GLU A 149 1.97 5.27 -9.82
C GLU A 149 0.71 5.52 -10.68
N ASP A 150 0.09 4.43 -11.16
CA ASP A 150 -1.13 4.50 -11.96
C ASP A 150 -2.26 5.17 -11.17
N SER A 151 -2.84 6.23 -11.74
CA SER A 151 -3.83 7.05 -11.04
C SER A 151 -5.15 6.31 -10.80
N ALA A 152 -5.53 5.36 -11.65
CA ALA A 152 -6.77 4.60 -11.47
C ALA A 152 -6.61 3.54 -10.36
N GLU A 153 -5.47 2.84 -10.33
CA GLU A 153 -5.12 1.92 -9.24
C GLU A 153 -5.03 2.66 -7.90
N LEU A 154 -4.37 3.81 -7.88
CA LEU A 154 -4.23 4.65 -6.69
C LEU A 154 -5.59 5.19 -6.22
N ALA A 155 -6.43 5.66 -7.14
CA ALA A 155 -7.80 6.10 -6.84
C ALA A 155 -8.63 4.99 -6.19
N GLN A 156 -8.54 3.77 -6.72
CA GLN A 156 -9.24 2.62 -6.16
C GLN A 156 -8.71 2.27 -4.77
N ALA A 157 -7.39 2.20 -4.61
CA ALA A 157 -6.74 1.92 -3.33
C ALA A 157 -7.14 2.94 -2.27
N LEU A 158 -7.07 4.24 -2.57
CA LEU A 158 -7.49 5.30 -1.65
C LEU A 158 -8.97 5.14 -1.27
N THR A 159 -9.85 4.92 -2.25
CA THR A 159 -11.29 4.76 -1.98
C THR A 159 -11.58 3.56 -1.09
N THR A 160 -10.89 2.44 -1.30
CA THR A 160 -10.95 1.27 -0.39
C THR A 160 -10.50 1.65 1.02
N HIS A 161 -9.34 2.28 1.17
CA HIS A 161 -8.80 2.67 2.47
C HIS A 161 -9.74 3.62 3.21
N LEU A 162 -10.21 4.67 2.55
CA LEU A 162 -11.16 5.62 3.13
C LEU A 162 -12.49 4.96 3.52
N SER A 163 -13.00 4.02 2.72
CA SER A 163 -14.23 3.29 3.06
C SER A 163 -14.04 2.46 4.35
N LEU A 164 -12.88 1.79 4.48
CA LEU A 164 -12.53 1.03 5.68
C LEU A 164 -12.26 1.93 6.89
N LEU A 165 -11.64 3.09 6.70
CA LEU A 165 -11.48 4.10 7.75
C LEU A 165 -12.82 4.54 8.31
N HIS A 166 -13.83 4.74 7.46
CA HIS A 166 -15.18 5.11 7.91
C HIS A 166 -15.89 3.94 8.61
N ALA A 167 -15.75 2.72 8.11
CA ALA A 167 -16.39 1.54 8.71
C ALA A 167 -15.80 1.22 10.10
N VAL A 168 -14.47 1.23 10.22
CA VAL A 168 -13.75 0.87 11.44
C VAL A 168 -13.64 2.04 12.41
N ALA A 169 -13.48 3.27 11.91
CA ALA A 169 -13.16 4.48 12.68
C ALA A 169 -11.98 4.27 13.66
N PRO A 170 -10.78 3.94 13.14
CA PRO A 170 -9.57 3.76 13.95
C PRO A 170 -8.99 5.11 14.42
N GLU A 171 -8.14 5.09 15.44
CA GLU A 171 -7.32 6.28 15.77
C GLU A 171 -6.13 6.40 14.81
N THR A 172 -5.57 5.26 14.40
CA THR A 172 -4.39 5.22 13.53
C THR A 172 -4.54 4.11 12.49
N ILE A 173 -4.14 4.42 11.25
CA ILE A 173 -3.90 3.42 10.21
C ILE A 173 -2.39 3.16 10.09
N ILE A 174 -2.01 1.89 10.11
CA ILE A 174 -0.63 1.44 9.96
C ILE A 174 -0.41 1.05 8.49
N ALA A 175 0.53 1.70 7.82
CA ALA A 175 0.85 1.48 6.41
C ALA A 175 2.34 1.28 6.20
N GLY A 176 2.72 0.42 5.26
CA GLY A 176 4.12 0.18 4.91
C GLY A 176 4.70 1.27 4.01
N GLU A 177 5.96 1.63 4.20
CA GLU A 177 6.65 2.65 3.39
C GLU A 177 7.06 2.16 2.00
N LYS A 178 6.95 0.86 1.70
CA LYS A 178 7.30 0.30 0.38
C LYS A 178 6.49 0.95 -0.74
N ASP A 179 5.19 1.12 -0.51
CA ASP A 179 4.26 1.81 -1.42
C ASP A 179 4.14 3.29 -0.97
N TYR A 180 5.26 4.03 -1.01
CA TYR A 180 5.39 5.36 -0.39
C TYR A 180 4.40 6.38 -0.96
N GLU A 181 4.13 6.35 -2.27
CA GLU A 181 3.13 7.23 -2.87
C GLU A 181 1.74 6.97 -2.27
N LEU A 182 1.28 5.71 -2.18
CA LEU A 182 0.00 5.41 -1.56
C LEU A 182 -0.07 5.90 -0.10
N LEU A 183 1.00 5.71 0.68
CA LEU A 183 1.07 6.18 2.07
C LEU A 183 0.90 7.70 2.15
N LEU A 184 1.61 8.45 1.32
CA LEU A 184 1.55 9.90 1.29
C LEU A 184 0.17 10.39 0.83
N ARG A 185 -0.38 9.78 -0.21
CA ARG A 185 -1.69 10.13 -0.77
C ARG A 185 -2.82 9.82 0.20
N LEU A 186 -2.67 8.75 0.98
CA LEU A 186 -3.57 8.43 2.09
C LEU A 186 -3.51 9.50 3.18
N GLN A 187 -2.31 9.97 3.54
CA GLN A 187 -2.15 11.07 4.50
C GLN A 187 -2.76 12.39 3.98
N GLN A 188 -2.56 12.70 2.70
CA GLN A 188 -3.18 13.87 2.04
C GLN A 188 -4.71 13.76 2.09
N ALA A 189 -5.28 12.64 1.64
CA ALA A 189 -6.73 12.44 1.62
C ALA A 189 -7.36 12.50 3.03
N ILE A 190 -6.69 11.95 4.05
CA ILE A 190 -7.12 12.06 5.45
C ILE A 190 -7.15 13.53 5.90
N THR A 191 -6.13 14.30 5.56
CA THR A 191 -6.01 15.72 5.91
C THR A 191 -7.07 16.55 5.20
N ASP A 192 -7.17 16.41 3.88
CA ASP A 192 -8.05 17.21 3.03
C ASP A 192 -9.54 16.93 3.31
N LEU A 193 -9.86 15.70 3.70
CA LEU A 193 -11.22 15.29 4.08
C LEU A 193 -11.49 15.39 5.59
N HIS A 194 -10.57 15.99 6.34
CA HIS A 194 -10.71 16.29 7.77
C HIS A 194 -11.05 15.04 8.61
N LEU A 195 -10.44 13.91 8.28
CA LEU A 195 -10.62 12.67 9.02
C LEU A 195 -9.73 12.69 10.28
N ASP A 196 -10.31 12.38 11.44
CA ASP A 196 -9.59 12.26 12.70
C ASP A 196 -8.87 10.90 12.81
N VAL A 197 -7.94 10.66 11.87
CA VAL A 197 -7.14 9.43 11.77
C VAL A 197 -5.68 9.82 11.57
N LYS A 198 -4.77 9.18 12.30
CA LYS A 198 -3.32 9.34 12.09
C LYS A 198 -2.81 8.26 11.13
N VAL A 199 -1.85 8.62 10.27
CA VAL A 199 -1.12 7.63 9.45
C VAL A 199 0.21 7.32 10.14
N GLN A 200 0.47 6.04 10.38
CA GLN A 200 1.76 5.56 10.87
C GLN A 200 2.46 4.75 9.77
N GLY A 201 3.53 5.33 9.23
CA GLY A 201 4.44 4.62 8.33
C GLY A 201 5.27 3.58 9.07
N VAL A 202 5.47 2.42 8.44
CA VAL A 202 6.35 1.36 8.91
C VAL A 202 7.44 1.13 7.85
N PRO A 203 8.73 1.18 8.22
CA PRO A 203 9.83 0.99 7.27
C PRO A 203 9.71 -0.31 6.48
N THR A 204 10.12 -0.26 5.22
CA THR A 204 10.15 -1.42 4.32
C THR A 204 10.97 -2.55 4.91
N VAL A 205 10.35 -3.72 5.06
CA VAL A 205 11.06 -4.95 5.43
C VAL A 205 11.79 -5.48 4.20
N ARG A 206 13.07 -5.80 4.34
CA ARG A 206 13.94 -6.29 3.26
C ARG A 206 14.35 -7.73 3.52
N MET A 207 14.54 -8.50 2.44
CA MET A 207 15.22 -9.80 2.47
C MET A 207 16.70 -9.60 2.84
N PRO A 208 17.43 -10.66 3.24
CA PRO A 208 18.85 -10.55 3.61
C PRO A 208 19.76 -9.97 2.52
N ASP A 209 19.36 -10.11 1.25
CA ASP A 209 20.05 -9.56 0.07
C ASP A 209 19.69 -8.09 -0.24
N GLY A 210 18.81 -7.48 0.56
CA GLY A 210 18.42 -6.07 0.44
C GLY A 210 17.13 -5.82 -0.36
N LEU A 211 16.61 -6.81 -1.09
CA LEU A 211 15.38 -6.63 -1.86
C LEU A 211 14.19 -6.38 -0.94
N ALA A 212 13.35 -5.39 -1.26
CA ALA A 212 12.11 -5.15 -0.54
C ALA A 212 11.21 -6.41 -0.57
N MET A 213 10.68 -6.80 0.58
CA MET A 213 9.79 -7.95 0.65
C MET A 213 8.47 -7.64 -0.05
N SER A 214 8.11 -8.48 -1.01
CA SER A 214 6.84 -8.42 -1.75
C SER A 214 6.43 -9.82 -2.14
N LEU A 215 5.12 -10.09 -2.16
CA LEU A 215 4.57 -11.32 -2.72
C LEU A 215 4.92 -11.48 -4.20
N ARG A 216 5.10 -10.35 -4.91
CA ARG A 216 5.52 -10.33 -6.31
C ARG A 216 6.90 -10.99 -6.52
N ASN A 217 7.74 -11.05 -5.49
CA ASN A 217 9.09 -11.60 -5.60
C ASN A 217 9.09 -13.09 -5.99
N THR A 218 8.04 -13.85 -5.64
CA THR A 218 7.95 -15.27 -5.98
C THR A 218 7.64 -15.51 -7.47
N ALA A 219 7.11 -14.50 -8.16
CA ALA A 219 6.80 -14.57 -9.58
C ALA A 219 7.96 -14.09 -10.47
N ILE A 220 9.04 -13.55 -9.88
CA ILE A 220 10.22 -13.13 -10.64
C ILE A 220 10.93 -14.39 -11.15
N PRO A 221 11.23 -14.49 -12.46
CA PRO A 221 12.06 -15.57 -12.97
C PRO A 221 13.43 -15.58 -12.29
N GLU A 222 13.96 -16.76 -11.97
CA GLU A 222 15.25 -16.88 -11.28
C GLU A 222 16.39 -16.15 -12.04
N THR A 223 16.33 -16.12 -13.37
CA THR A 223 17.29 -15.41 -14.24
C THR A 223 17.29 -13.89 -14.07
N ASP A 224 16.20 -13.31 -13.56
CA ASP A 224 16.08 -11.87 -13.32
C ASP A 224 16.20 -11.50 -11.83
N ARG A 225 16.32 -12.49 -10.94
CA ARG A 225 16.41 -12.26 -9.50
C ARG A 225 17.63 -11.44 -9.11
N GLU A 226 18.80 -11.77 -9.67
CA GLU A 226 20.03 -11.01 -9.43
C GLU A 226 19.91 -9.55 -9.91
N LYS A 227 19.24 -9.32 -11.04
CA LYS A 227 19.00 -7.97 -11.56
C LYS A 227 18.06 -7.18 -10.65
N ALA A 228 17.04 -7.82 -10.06
CA ALA A 228 16.12 -7.15 -9.14
C ALA A 228 16.84 -6.57 -7.90
N LEU A 229 17.95 -7.18 -7.47
CA LEU A 229 18.77 -6.65 -6.38
C LEU A 229 19.36 -5.28 -6.69
N ALA A 230 19.55 -4.95 -7.98
CA ALA A 230 20.07 -3.67 -8.42
C ALA A 230 19.18 -2.49 -7.99
N LEU A 231 17.87 -2.69 -7.77
CA LEU A 231 17.00 -1.66 -7.22
C LEU A 231 17.48 -1.20 -5.84
N SER A 232 17.64 -2.16 -4.91
CA SER A 232 18.10 -1.86 -3.55
C SER A 232 19.52 -1.31 -3.52
N ALA A 233 20.41 -1.82 -4.39
CA ALA A 233 21.77 -1.34 -4.52
C ALA A 233 21.81 0.12 -5.05
N ALA A 234 21.02 0.45 -6.06
CA ALA A 234 20.92 1.79 -6.63
C ALA A 234 20.40 2.80 -5.60
N LEU A 235 19.34 2.44 -4.86
CA LEU A 235 18.80 3.27 -3.78
C LEU A 235 19.85 3.53 -2.70
N THR A 236 20.57 2.49 -2.29
CA THR A 236 21.62 2.59 -1.27
C THR A 236 22.77 3.47 -1.75
N ALA A 237 23.24 3.27 -2.99
CA ALA A 237 24.34 4.04 -3.57
C ALA A 237 23.97 5.52 -3.73
N GLY A 238 22.76 5.81 -4.23
CA GLY A 238 22.23 7.17 -4.31
C GLY A 238 22.16 7.84 -2.93
N ALA A 239 21.61 7.15 -1.93
CA ALA A 239 21.54 7.69 -0.57
C ALA A 239 22.92 7.97 0.06
N HIS A 240 23.96 7.20 -0.27
CA HIS A 240 25.32 7.41 0.25
C HIS A 240 26.00 8.66 -0.28
N VAL A 241 25.58 9.18 -1.43
CA VAL A 241 26.13 10.41 -2.02
C VAL A 241 25.22 11.63 -1.80
N ALA A 242 24.26 11.54 -0.88
CA ALA A 242 23.28 12.59 -0.61
C ALA A 242 23.90 13.96 -0.33
N GLU A 243 25.05 13.99 0.34
CA GLU A 243 25.80 15.23 0.63
C GLU A 243 26.24 16.01 -0.63
N ARG A 244 26.26 15.34 -1.80
CA ARG A 244 26.66 15.94 -3.08
C ARG A 244 25.48 16.52 -3.86
N GLY A 245 24.28 16.51 -3.27
CA GLY A 245 23.07 17.07 -3.86
C GLY A 245 22.30 16.11 -4.76
N ALA A 246 21.12 16.56 -5.18
CA ALA A 246 20.12 15.77 -5.91
C ALA A 246 20.65 15.12 -7.21
N GLU A 247 21.44 15.84 -8.00
CA GLU A 247 21.97 15.35 -9.27
C GLU A 247 22.94 14.18 -9.07
N ALA A 248 23.80 14.26 -8.05
CA ALA A 248 24.73 13.19 -7.71
C ALA A 248 23.99 11.92 -7.24
N VAL A 249 22.92 12.09 -6.46
CA VAL A 249 22.05 10.99 -6.00
C VAL A 249 21.45 10.25 -7.20
N LEU A 250 20.81 10.99 -8.11
CA LEU A 250 20.14 10.41 -9.28
C LEU A 250 21.11 9.76 -10.25
N SER A 251 22.22 10.44 -10.58
CA SER A 251 23.24 9.91 -11.50
C SER A 251 23.89 8.63 -10.95
N THR A 252 24.23 8.60 -9.66
CA THR A 252 24.83 7.42 -9.01
C THR A 252 23.86 6.24 -9.01
N ALA A 253 22.59 6.46 -8.67
CA ALA A 253 21.58 5.39 -8.70
C ALA A 253 21.36 4.88 -10.14
N ALA A 254 21.28 5.78 -11.12
CA ALA A 254 21.11 5.43 -12.53
C ALA A 254 22.30 4.61 -13.07
N ASP A 255 23.53 4.94 -12.66
CA ASP A 255 24.74 4.21 -13.05
C ASP A 255 24.74 2.77 -12.54
N VAL A 256 24.28 2.54 -11.30
CA VAL A 256 24.14 1.20 -10.73
C VAL A 256 23.12 0.38 -11.52
N LEU A 257 21.95 0.93 -11.82
CA LEU A 257 20.93 0.25 -12.62
C LEU A 257 21.44 -0.08 -14.02
N ARG A 258 22.10 0.88 -14.67
CA ARG A 258 22.66 0.70 -16.01
C ARG A 258 23.74 -0.39 -16.05
N ALA A 259 24.63 -0.43 -15.06
CA ALA A 259 25.66 -1.46 -14.95
C ALA A 259 25.06 -2.87 -14.78
N ALA A 260 23.90 -2.98 -14.13
CA ALA A 260 23.14 -4.22 -14.00
C ALA A 260 22.25 -4.56 -15.20
N GLY A 261 22.22 -3.71 -16.24
CA GLY A 261 21.33 -3.87 -17.40
C GLY A 261 19.85 -3.70 -17.08
N VAL A 262 19.53 -2.92 -16.04
CA VAL A 262 18.15 -2.63 -15.60
C VAL A 262 17.72 -1.27 -16.15
N GLN A 263 16.65 -1.26 -16.93
CA GLN A 263 15.97 -0.05 -17.34
C GLN A 263 14.81 0.21 -16.37
N PRO A 264 14.84 1.31 -15.58
CA PRO A 264 13.72 1.63 -14.70
C PRO A 264 12.51 2.16 -15.48
N ASP A 265 11.31 1.87 -14.97
CA ASP A 265 10.06 2.54 -15.35
C ASP A 265 10.13 4.02 -14.90
N TYR A 266 10.64 4.24 -13.68
CA TYR A 266 11.04 5.55 -13.17
C TYR A 266 12.20 5.41 -12.17
N LEU A 267 13.01 6.47 -12.07
CA LEU A 267 13.97 6.70 -11.00
C LEU A 267 13.90 8.19 -10.65
N GLU A 268 13.30 8.52 -9.52
CA GLU A 268 12.97 9.91 -9.18
C GLU A 268 13.35 10.25 -7.74
N LEU A 269 13.78 11.49 -7.54
CA LEU A 269 14.02 12.08 -6.23
C LEU A 269 12.95 13.14 -6.01
N ARG A 270 12.19 13.02 -4.92
CA ARG A 270 11.08 13.93 -4.58
C ARG A 270 11.22 14.45 -3.16
N ALA A 271 10.66 15.62 -2.90
CA ALA A 271 10.47 16.09 -1.52
C ALA A 271 9.50 15.18 -0.75
N ARG A 272 9.44 15.35 0.58
CA ARG A 272 8.55 14.56 1.45
C ARG A 272 7.07 14.68 1.11
N ASP A 273 6.67 15.78 0.49
CA ASP A 273 5.31 16.08 0.02
C ASP A 273 5.06 15.64 -1.44
N PHE A 274 5.99 14.89 -2.03
CA PHE A 274 6.01 14.47 -3.44
C PHE A 274 6.28 15.57 -4.48
N GLY A 275 6.56 16.79 -4.02
CA GLY A 275 6.99 17.89 -4.88
C GLY A 275 8.41 17.70 -5.42
N PRO A 276 8.93 18.70 -6.16
CA PRO A 276 10.32 18.71 -6.63
C PRO A 276 11.31 18.45 -5.49
N ALA A 277 12.40 17.74 -5.77
CA ALA A 277 13.46 17.52 -4.79
C ALA A 277 13.99 18.87 -4.25
N PRO A 278 14.21 18.99 -2.93
CA PRO A 278 14.83 20.19 -2.37
C PRO A 278 16.32 20.24 -2.72
N GLU A 279 16.91 21.45 -2.70
CA GLU A 279 18.36 21.61 -2.81
C GLU A 279 19.07 21.03 -1.57
N GLU A 280 18.51 21.25 -0.38
CA GLU A 280 18.95 20.70 0.89
C GLU A 280 17.75 20.25 1.72
N GLY A 281 17.87 19.12 2.43
CA GLY A 281 16.82 18.60 3.31
C GLY A 281 16.40 17.17 3.02
N ASP A 282 15.37 16.72 3.73
CA ASP A 282 14.81 15.38 3.56
C ASP A 282 14.10 15.22 2.21
N ALA A 283 14.48 14.19 1.47
CA ALA A 283 13.87 13.76 0.24
C ALA A 283 13.59 12.25 0.26
N ARG A 284 12.94 11.76 -0.79
CA ARG A 284 12.70 10.34 -1.04
C ARG A 284 13.21 10.00 -2.44
N LEU A 285 14.10 9.02 -2.53
CA LEU A 285 14.52 8.42 -3.79
C LEU A 285 13.63 7.21 -4.04
N LEU A 286 12.95 7.18 -5.19
CA LEU A 286 11.99 6.15 -5.58
C LEU A 286 12.43 5.50 -6.89
N VAL A 287 12.21 4.20 -7.00
CA VAL A 287 12.50 3.44 -8.22
C VAL A 287 11.41 2.41 -8.49
N ALA A 288 11.07 2.22 -9.77
CA ALA A 288 10.29 1.09 -10.24
C ALA A 288 10.95 0.47 -11.47
N ALA A 289 10.85 -0.84 -11.61
CA ALA A 289 11.28 -1.57 -12.81
C ALA A 289 10.55 -2.90 -12.94
N THR A 290 10.51 -3.42 -14.17
CA THR A 290 9.82 -4.67 -14.51
C THR A 290 10.81 -5.79 -14.83
N PHE A 291 10.62 -6.95 -14.17
CA PHE A 291 11.47 -8.15 -14.32
C PHE A 291 10.60 -9.35 -14.68
N GLY A 292 10.80 -9.96 -15.85
CA GLY A 292 9.98 -11.09 -16.30
C GLY A 292 8.47 -10.81 -16.31
N GLY A 293 8.05 -9.56 -16.56
CA GLY A 293 6.63 -9.15 -16.49
C GLY A 293 6.13 -8.77 -15.08
N VAL A 294 7.00 -8.83 -14.06
CA VAL A 294 6.68 -8.46 -12.68
C VAL A 294 7.23 -7.07 -12.38
N ARG A 295 6.35 -6.10 -12.16
CA ARG A 295 6.72 -4.74 -11.75
C ARG A 295 7.00 -4.67 -10.25
N LEU A 296 8.21 -4.23 -9.91
CA LEU A 296 8.68 -3.99 -8.54
C LEU A 296 8.84 -2.49 -8.29
N VAL A 297 8.58 -2.08 -7.06
CA VAL A 297 8.76 -0.71 -6.58
C VAL A 297 9.57 -0.75 -5.29
N ASP A 298 10.41 0.26 -5.10
CA ASP A 298 11.19 0.43 -3.87
C ASP A 298 11.56 1.91 -3.69
N ASN A 299 11.91 2.30 -2.46
CA ASN A 299 12.30 3.66 -2.14
C ASN A 299 13.13 3.75 -0.85
N VAL A 300 13.82 4.88 -0.66
CA VAL A 300 14.59 5.19 0.56
C VAL A 300 14.54 6.69 0.88
N GLY A 301 14.61 7.03 2.17
CA GLY A 301 14.82 8.41 2.62
C GLY A 301 16.24 8.89 2.33
N VAL A 302 16.39 10.13 1.89
CA VAL A 302 17.66 10.73 1.49
C VAL A 302 17.80 12.13 2.10
N PRO A 303 18.77 12.40 2.97
CA PRO A 303 19.05 13.75 3.48
C PRO A 303 19.95 14.51 2.49
N VAL A 304 19.34 15.14 1.49
CA VAL A 304 20.04 15.80 0.38
C VAL A 304 20.82 17.02 0.88
N GLY A 305 22.07 17.19 0.44
CA GLY A 305 22.91 18.36 0.72
C GLY A 305 23.37 18.51 2.17
N ILE A 306 22.92 17.64 3.08
CA ILE A 306 23.28 17.69 4.50
C ILE A 306 24.43 16.70 4.75
N GLY A 307 25.66 17.21 4.80
CA GLY A 307 26.85 16.46 5.15
C GLY A 307 27.48 16.91 6.48
N PHE A 308 28.29 16.06 7.11
CA PHE A 308 29.01 16.39 8.34
C PHE A 308 29.97 17.60 8.22
N ARG A 309 30.28 18.05 7.00
CA ARG A 309 31.17 19.19 6.73
C ARG A 309 30.48 20.55 6.80
N ASN A 310 29.16 20.62 6.89
CA ASN A 310 28.41 21.88 6.97
C ASN A 310 28.22 22.38 8.42
N LEU A 311 28.77 21.68 9.42
CA LEU A 311 28.69 22.07 10.83
C LEU A 311 29.73 23.12 11.24
N ASP A 312 30.74 23.37 10.41
CA ASP A 312 31.84 24.31 10.71
C ASP A 312 31.63 25.71 10.09
N GLY A 313 30.44 25.98 9.52
CA GLY A 313 30.15 27.18 8.73
C GLY A 313 29.68 28.42 9.50
N ASP A 314 29.29 28.30 10.77
CA ASP A 314 28.85 29.42 11.60
C ASP A 314 29.79 29.59 12.82
N ASN A 315 30.86 30.36 12.64
CA ASN A 315 31.57 31.03 13.74
C ASN A 315 32.15 32.37 13.29
#